data_AF-A0A1G3IJ68-F1
#
_entry.id   AF-A0A1G3IJ68-F1
#
_cell.length_a   1.000
_cell.length_b   1.000
_cell.length_c   1.000
_cell.angle_alpha   90.00
_cell.angle_beta   90.00
_cell.angle_gamma   90.00
#
_symmetry.space_group_name_H-M   'P 1'
#
loop_
_entity.id
_entity.type
_entity.pdbx_description
1 polymer ?
#
loop_
_entity_poly.entity_id
_entity_poly.type
_entity_poly.pdbx_seq_one_letter_code
_entity_poly.pdbx_strand_id
1 'polypeptide(L)'
;MLPLTTVAAPLLRCQVAYAGTTHVIEARPVSDPYPVASVDIGGRFRFKAVMVGDAAHVEYIKLYIYLDAKRQPILVQEAKYLPPFRATATPHLLTGEQYLYAGVAERELMYRCTLEGIAS
;
A
#
# COMPACT_ATOMS: atom_id res chain seq x y z
N MET A 1 1.50 5.22 39.49
CA MET A 1 0.75 5.13 38.23
C MET A 1 1.78 4.91 37.13
N LEU A 2 1.84 3.72 36.52
CA LEU A 2 2.70 3.47 35.36
C LEU A 2 2.07 4.14 34.13
N PRO A 3 2.86 4.82 33.26
CA PRO A 3 2.32 5.34 32.01
C PRO A 3 1.96 4.17 31.08
N LEU A 4 0.76 4.18 30.55
CA LEU A 4 0.39 3.31 29.42
C LEU A 4 1.05 3.87 28.17
N THR A 5 2.10 3.21 27.68
CA THR A 5 2.59 3.42 26.32
C THR A 5 1.60 2.76 25.37
N THR A 6 0.74 3.56 24.72
CA THR A 6 -0.06 3.10 23.60
C THR A 6 0.89 2.71 22.46
N VAL A 7 0.98 1.43 22.15
CA VAL A 7 1.64 0.97 20.91
C VAL A 7 0.71 1.35 19.76
N ALA A 8 1.16 2.24 18.88
CA ALA A 8 0.43 2.56 17.67
C ALA A 8 0.39 1.31 16.78
N ALA A 9 -0.80 0.85 16.40
CA ALA A 9 -0.94 -0.31 15.53
C ALA A 9 -0.36 -0.02 14.12
N PRO A 10 0.22 -1.02 13.44
CA PRO A 10 0.79 -0.84 12.11
C PRO A 10 -0.18 -0.19 11.13
N LEU A 11 0.32 0.77 10.36
CA LEU A 11 -0.44 1.45 9.33
C LEU A 11 0.45 1.70 8.10
N LEU A 12 -0.02 1.22 6.95
CA LEU A 12 0.53 1.57 5.66
C LEU A 12 -0.36 2.64 5.04
N ARG A 13 0.23 3.79 4.67
CA ARG A 13 -0.46 4.86 3.97
C ARG A 13 0.21 5.08 2.62
N CYS A 14 -0.55 4.91 1.55
CA CYS A 14 -0.10 5.10 0.17
C CYS A 14 -0.76 6.34 -0.43
N GLN A 15 0.06 7.22 -1.01
CA GLN A 15 -0.42 8.29 -1.89
C GLN A 15 -0.25 7.80 -3.33
N VAL A 16 -1.36 7.73 -4.06
CA VAL A 16 -1.41 7.21 -5.44
C VAL A 16 -1.95 8.30 -6.33
N ALA A 17 -1.13 8.83 -7.22
CA ALA A 17 -1.47 9.94 -8.10
C ALA A 17 -1.66 9.46 -9.55
N TYR A 18 -2.74 9.94 -10.16
CA TYR A 18 -3.06 9.71 -11.57
C TYR A 18 -3.76 10.92 -12.15
N ALA A 19 -3.33 11.39 -13.32
CA ALA A 19 -3.96 12.49 -14.06
C ALA A 19 -4.26 13.73 -13.20
N GLY A 20 -3.31 14.11 -12.32
CA GLY A 20 -3.41 15.28 -11.44
C GLY A 20 -4.27 15.07 -10.18
N THR A 21 -4.83 13.88 -9.96
CA THR A 21 -5.60 13.54 -8.74
C THR A 21 -4.82 12.55 -7.89
N THR A 22 -4.75 12.81 -6.58
CA THR A 22 -4.10 11.92 -5.60
C THR A 22 -5.13 11.26 -4.70
N HIS A 23 -5.09 9.93 -4.67
CA HIS A 23 -5.85 9.09 -3.74
C HIS A 23 -4.95 8.73 -2.54
N VAL A 24 -5.51 8.78 -1.34
CA VAL A 24 -4.85 8.27 -0.12
C VAL A 24 -5.48 6.93 0.22
N ILE A 25 -4.67 5.89 0.26
CA ILE A 25 -5.09 4.51 0.54
C ILE A 25 -4.40 4.06 1.82
N GLU A 26 -5.19 3.61 2.78
CA GLU A 26 -4.69 3.09 4.05
C GLU A 26 -4.93 1.58 4.14
N ALA A 27 -3.93 0.85 4.62
CA ALA A 27 -4.02 -0.58 4.89
C ALA A 27 -3.53 -0.87 6.30
N ARG A 28 -4.31 -1.66 7.03
CA ARG A 28 -3.97 -2.24 8.33
C ARG A 28 -3.67 -3.74 8.17
N PRO A 29 -2.97 -4.36 9.13
CA PRO A 29 -2.74 -5.80 9.13
C PRO A 29 -4.06 -6.56 9.04
N VAL A 30 -4.09 -7.58 8.19
CA VAL A 30 -5.18 -8.56 8.10
C VAL A 30 -4.60 -9.98 8.12
N SER A 31 -5.37 -10.94 8.64
CA SER A 31 -5.00 -12.35 8.60
C SER A 31 -5.35 -13.02 7.26
N ASP A 32 -6.42 -12.56 6.59
CA ASP A 32 -6.84 -13.04 5.28
C ASP A 32 -6.69 -11.93 4.22
N PRO A 33 -5.78 -12.08 3.23
CA PRO A 33 -5.54 -11.09 2.19
C PRO A 33 -6.58 -11.10 1.05
N TYR A 34 -7.39 -12.16 0.92
CA TYR A 34 -8.33 -12.31 -0.19
C TYR A 34 -9.47 -11.27 -0.20
N PRO A 35 -10.14 -10.96 0.93
CA PRO A 35 -11.24 -9.99 0.95
C PRO A 35 -10.78 -8.53 0.78
N VAL A 36 -9.48 -8.24 0.84
CA VAL A 36 -8.97 -6.88 0.67
C VAL A 36 -9.27 -6.38 -0.74
N ALA A 37 -10.10 -5.33 -0.84
CA ALA A 37 -10.50 -4.75 -2.11
C ALA A 37 -9.39 -3.92 -2.75
N SER A 38 -9.38 -3.86 -4.09
CA SER A 38 -8.60 -2.86 -4.82
C SER A 38 -9.38 -1.56 -4.93
N VAL A 39 -8.69 -0.42 -4.84
CA VAL A 39 -9.26 0.92 -5.00
C VAL A 39 -9.18 1.34 -6.46
N ASP A 40 -10.27 1.88 -7.01
CA ASP A 40 -10.28 2.48 -8.36
C ASP A 40 -9.53 3.81 -8.37
N ILE A 41 -8.65 3.97 -9.35
CA ILE A 41 -7.83 5.16 -9.56
C ILE A 41 -8.16 5.73 -10.93
N GLY A 42 -9.05 6.73 -10.91
CA GLY A 42 -9.51 7.46 -12.10
C GLY A 42 -10.16 6.60 -13.19
N GLY A 43 -10.74 5.44 -12.86
CA GLY A 43 -11.32 4.50 -13.82
C GLY A 43 -10.32 3.90 -14.81
N ARG A 44 -9.02 3.92 -14.49
CA ARG A 44 -7.93 3.48 -15.38
C ARG A 44 -6.98 2.51 -14.70
N PHE A 45 -6.73 2.68 -13.42
CA PHE A 45 -5.94 1.76 -12.64
C PHE A 45 -6.73 1.25 -11.44
N ARG A 46 -6.32 0.10 -10.90
CA ARG A 46 -6.72 -0.34 -9.58
C ARG A 46 -5.49 -0.54 -8.71
N PHE A 47 -5.49 0.03 -7.52
CA PHE A 47 -4.42 -0.11 -6.55
C PHE A 47 -4.90 -0.95 -5.36
N LYS A 48 -4.21 -2.05 -5.05
CA LYS A 48 -4.53 -2.91 -3.90
C LYS A 48 -3.32 -2.97 -2.98
N ALA A 49 -3.46 -2.41 -1.78
CA ALA A 49 -2.49 -2.51 -0.70
C ALA A 49 -2.92 -3.59 0.28
N VAL A 50 -2.08 -4.58 0.50
CA VAL A 50 -2.33 -5.68 1.44
C VAL A 50 -1.19 -5.70 2.45
N MET A 51 -1.52 -5.63 3.73
CA MET A 51 -0.58 -5.87 4.83
C MET A 51 -1.07 -7.11 5.57
N VAL A 52 -0.28 -8.18 5.56
CA VAL A 52 -0.62 -9.42 6.28
C VAL A 52 0.14 -9.48 7.59
N GLY A 53 -0.57 -9.89 8.64
CA GLY A 53 -0.08 -9.99 10.01
C GLY A 53 -1.13 -9.52 11.00
N ASP A 54 -0.67 -9.03 12.15
CA ASP A 54 -1.49 -8.51 13.24
C ASP A 54 -0.92 -7.20 13.81
N ALA A 55 -1.45 -6.76 14.96
CA ALA A 55 -1.05 -5.51 15.59
C ALA A 55 0.39 -5.51 16.16
N ALA A 56 0.97 -6.69 16.39
CA ALA A 56 2.31 -6.87 16.93
C ALA A 56 3.33 -7.25 15.85
N HIS A 57 2.91 -7.94 14.80
CA HIS A 57 3.80 -8.47 13.77
C HIS A 57 3.24 -8.32 12.36
N VAL A 58 4.02 -7.70 11.46
CA VAL A 58 3.72 -7.66 10.03
C VAL A 58 4.54 -8.73 9.31
N GLU A 59 3.86 -9.71 8.73
CA GLU A 59 4.47 -10.82 8.01
C GLU A 59 4.97 -10.39 6.62
N TYR A 60 4.16 -9.63 5.88
CA TYR A 60 4.53 -9.05 4.61
C TYR A 60 3.59 -7.93 4.17
N ILE A 61 4.06 -7.10 3.25
CA ILE A 61 3.24 -6.12 2.54
C ILE A 61 3.30 -6.42 1.06
N LYS A 62 2.14 -6.41 0.39
CA LYS A 62 2.05 -6.50 -1.07
C LYS A 62 1.27 -5.32 -1.64
N LEU A 63 1.83 -4.75 -2.69
CA LEU A 63 1.19 -3.72 -3.49
C LEU A 63 0.92 -4.28 -4.88
N TYR A 64 -0.32 -4.20 -5.32
CA TYR A 64 -0.73 -4.60 -6.66
C TYR A 64 -1.27 -3.41 -7.41
N ILE A 65 -0.83 -3.27 -8.66
CA ILE A 65 -1.34 -2.28 -9.59
C ILE A 65 -1.88 -3.00 -10.80
N TYR A 66 -3.15 -2.80 -11.06
CA TYR A 66 -3.84 -3.31 -12.22
C TYR A 66 -4.16 -2.18 -13.18
N LEU A 67 -4.04 -2.43 -14.47
CA LEU A 67 -4.65 -1.60 -15.52
C LEU A 67 -6.09 -2.07 -15.71
N ASP A 68 -7.04 -1.14 -15.68
CA ASP A 68 -8.43 -1.46 -15.98
C ASP A 68 -8.62 -1.68 -17.48
N ALA A 69 -9.18 -2.82 -17.85
CA ALA A 69 -9.34 -3.24 -19.24
C ALA A 69 -10.73 -3.85 -19.45
N LYS A 70 -11.22 -3.81 -20.70
CA LYS A 70 -12.61 -4.13 -21.05
C LYS A 70 -13.12 -5.48 -20.53
N ARG A 71 -12.26 -6.50 -20.50
CA ARG A 71 -12.65 -7.87 -20.11
C ARG A 71 -12.44 -8.12 -18.63
N GLN A 72 -11.25 -7.79 -18.13
CA GLN A 72 -10.87 -7.92 -16.73
C GLN A 72 -9.65 -7.02 -16.45
N PRO A 73 -9.44 -6.58 -15.20
CA PRO A 73 -8.21 -5.91 -14.80
C PRO A 73 -6.97 -6.77 -15.09
N ILE A 74 -5.91 -6.13 -15.59
CA ILE A 74 -4.64 -6.78 -15.93
C ILE A 74 -3.60 -6.36 -14.90
N LEU A 75 -2.93 -7.32 -14.25
CA LEU A 75 -1.85 -7.02 -13.31
C LEU A 75 -0.66 -6.44 -14.09
N VAL A 76 -0.23 -5.24 -13.70
CA VAL A 76 0.93 -4.56 -14.29
C VAL A 76 2.13 -4.62 -13.36
N GLN A 77 1.91 -4.52 -12.05
CA GLN A 77 2.96 -4.61 -11.05
C GLN A 77 2.47 -5.33 -9.80
N GLU A 78 3.29 -6.23 -9.28
CA GLU A 78 3.25 -6.74 -7.90
C GLU A 78 4.58 -6.40 -7.23
N ALA A 79 4.53 -5.66 -6.12
CA ALA A 79 5.68 -5.42 -5.25
C ALA A 79 5.45 -6.11 -3.90
N LYS A 80 6.44 -6.87 -3.43
CA LYS A 80 6.40 -7.58 -2.15
C LYS A 80 7.51 -7.08 -1.24
N TYR A 81 7.14 -6.66 -0.03
CA TYR A 81 8.06 -6.23 1.01
C TYR A 81 7.99 -7.23 2.17
N LEU A 82 9.16 -7.65 2.64
CA LEU A 82 9.33 -8.64 3.70
C LEU A 82 10.04 -8.00 4.90
N PRO A 83 9.84 -8.53 6.12
CA PRO A 83 10.58 -8.12 7.30
C PRO A 83 12.11 -8.35 7.12
N PRO A 84 12.95 -7.69 7.93
CA PRO A 84 12.57 -6.82 9.05
C PRO A 84 12.08 -5.44 8.59
N PHE A 85 10.93 -5.02 9.11
CA PHE A 85 10.46 -3.64 8.97
C PHE A 85 11.08 -2.77 10.07
N ARG A 86 11.40 -1.52 9.72
CA ARG A 86 12.05 -0.60 10.66
C ARG A 86 11.04 -0.12 11.71
N ALA A 87 11.33 -0.36 12.98
CA ALA A 87 10.60 0.28 14.08
C ALA A 87 11.00 1.76 14.16
N THR A 88 10.05 2.66 13.93
CA THR A 88 10.26 4.11 13.92
C THR A 88 9.14 4.83 14.65
N ALA A 89 9.48 5.88 15.41
CA ALA A 89 8.50 6.73 16.09
C ALA A 89 7.66 7.59 15.12
N THR A 90 8.15 7.77 13.89
CA THR A 90 7.48 8.49 12.81
C THR A 90 7.33 7.60 11.57
N PRO A 91 6.36 7.89 10.68
CA PRO A 91 6.26 7.17 9.41
C PRO A 91 7.56 7.19 8.62
N HIS A 92 8.01 6.05 8.13
CA HIS A 92 9.15 5.96 7.22
C HIS A 92 8.69 5.58 5.80
N LEU A 93 9.46 6.02 4.80
CA LEU A 93 9.15 5.75 3.40
C LEU A 93 9.50 4.29 3.05
N LEU A 94 8.48 3.47 2.78
CA LEU A 94 8.65 2.05 2.48
C LEU A 94 9.07 1.82 1.03
N THR A 95 8.48 2.58 0.09
CA THR A 95 8.59 2.28 -1.35
C THR A 95 9.54 3.20 -2.11
N GLY A 96 9.86 4.38 -1.57
CA GLY A 96 10.29 5.50 -2.41
C GLY A 96 9.13 6.08 -3.23
N GLU A 97 9.42 7.06 -4.10
CA GLU A 97 8.50 7.43 -5.18
C GLU A 97 8.63 6.40 -6.31
N GLN A 98 7.50 5.93 -6.82
CA GLN A 98 7.42 4.92 -7.87
C GLN A 98 6.64 5.48 -9.04
N TYR A 99 7.08 5.14 -10.25
CA TYR A 99 6.46 5.53 -11.51
C TYR A 99 6.12 4.27 -12.29
N LEU A 100 4.88 4.17 -12.75
CA LEU A 100 4.39 3.06 -13.54
C LEU A 100 3.71 3.59 -14.79
N TYR A 101 4.09 3.04 -15.94
CA TYR A 101 3.54 3.41 -17.25
C TYR A 101 2.84 2.20 -17.86
N ALA A 102 1.55 2.33 -18.21
CA ALA A 102 0.81 1.24 -18.83
C ALA A 102 -0.38 1.68 -19.67
N GLY A 103 -0.83 0.79 -20.55
CA GLY A 103 -2.00 1.00 -21.40
C GLY A 103 -1.73 1.94 -22.58
N VAL A 104 -2.81 2.43 -23.18
CA VAL A 104 -2.74 3.34 -24.33
C VAL A 104 -2.02 4.63 -23.92
N ALA A 105 -1.23 5.23 -24.80
CA ALA A 105 -0.53 6.50 -24.57
C ALA A 105 0.29 6.57 -23.27
N GLU A 106 0.84 5.43 -22.84
CA GLU A 106 1.79 5.34 -21.71
C GLU A 106 1.28 6.07 -20.45
N ARG A 107 0.03 5.78 -20.06
CA ARG A 107 -0.57 6.41 -18.88
C ARG A 107 0.33 6.20 -17.67
N GLU A 108 0.71 7.32 -17.05
CA GLU A 108 1.56 7.36 -15.87
C GLU A 108 0.72 7.32 -14.59
N LEU A 109 1.01 6.37 -13.72
CA LEU A 109 0.57 6.33 -12.34
C LEU A 109 1.81 6.46 -11.45
N MET A 110 1.72 7.34 -10.45
CA MET A 110 2.77 7.54 -9.45
C MET A 110 2.28 7.05 -8.09
N TYR A 111 3.15 6.46 -7.29
CA TYR A 111 2.81 6.18 -5.90
C TYR A 111 4.01 6.22 -4.97
N ARG A 112 3.69 6.53 -3.70
CA ARG A 112 4.60 6.35 -2.58
C ARG A 112 3.83 5.86 -1.36
N CYS A 113 4.42 4.93 -0.61
CA CYS A 113 3.83 4.45 0.64
C CYS A 113 4.77 4.66 1.83
N THR A 114 4.19 5.07 2.95
CA THR A 114 4.84 5.15 4.25
C THR A 114 4.32 4.08 5.18
N LEU A 115 5.19 3.55 6.04
CA LEU A 115 4.86 2.58 7.07
C LEU A 115 5.14 3.18 8.46
N GLU A 116 4.20 3.02 9.38
CA GLU A 116 4.30 3.46 10.78
C GLU A 116 3.71 2.40 11.73
N GLY A 117 3.93 2.57 13.04
CA GLY A 117 3.34 1.70 14.07
C GLY A 117 3.96 0.30 14.15
N ILE A 118 5.19 0.13 13.68
CA ILE A 118 5.94 -1.13 13.84
C ILE A 118 6.55 -1.14 15.24
N ALA A 119 6.16 -2.14 16.05
CA ALA A 119 6.73 -2.36 17.37
C ALA A 119 8.20 -2.84 17.26
N SER A 120 9.05 -2.36 18.18
CA SER A 120 10.45 -2.76 18.31
C SER A 120 10.60 -4.13 18.95
#